data_AF-K1S278-F1
#
_entry.id   AF-K1S278-F1
#
_cell.length_a   1.000
_cell.length_b   1.000
_cell.length_c   1.000
_cell.angle_alpha   90.00
_cell.angle_beta   90.00
_cell.angle_gamma   90.00
#
_symmetry.space_group_name_H-M   'P 1'
#
loop_
_entity.id
_entity.type
_entity.pdbx_description
1 polymer ?
#
loop_
_entity_poly.entity_id
_entity_poly.type
_entity_poly.pdbx_seq_one_letter_code
_entity_poly.pdbx_strand_id
1 'polypeptide(L)'
;AMDGPDVVLNAVVGIAGLPASLAAIESGHDLALANKESLVTGGHLVTDAVKKYGVKLLPVDSEHSAIFQCLQDQHSAKRLEKILLTASGGPFFGMTTEQLRGQNQV
;
A
#
# COMPACT_ATOMS: atom_id res chain seq x y z
N ALA A 1 1.07 -11.82 18.75
CA ALA A 1 2.40 -11.27 18.48
C ALA A 1 3.43 -11.98 19.33
N MET A 2 4.63 -12.19 18.81
CA MET A 2 5.83 -12.38 19.65
C MET A 2 6.12 -11.10 20.44
N ASP A 3 7.00 -11.14 21.45
CA ASP A 3 7.45 -9.92 22.13
C ASP A 3 7.99 -8.91 21.11
N GLY A 4 7.48 -7.67 21.15
CA GLY A 4 7.82 -6.67 20.14
C GLY A 4 6.80 -5.54 20.03
N PRO A 5 6.87 -4.71 18.97
CA PRO A 5 5.94 -3.62 18.76
C PRO A 5 4.54 -4.14 18.40
N ASP A 6 3.49 -3.37 18.67
CA ASP A 6 2.13 -3.75 18.21
C ASP A 6 1.99 -3.66 16.68
N VAL A 7 2.66 -2.68 16.07
CA VAL A 7 2.57 -2.36 14.64
C VAL A 7 3.97 -2.17 14.06
N VAL A 8 4.20 -2.69 12.85
CA VAL A 8 5.42 -2.48 12.07
C VAL A 8 5.12 -1.62 10.84
N LEU A 9 5.86 -0.51 10.66
CA LEU A 9 5.80 0.32 9.47
C LEU A 9 6.83 -0.17 8.44
N ASN A 10 6.35 -0.65 7.29
CA ASN A 10 7.22 -0.98 6.16
C ASN A 10 7.22 0.13 5.10
N ALA A 11 8.34 0.86 5.04
CA ALA A 11 8.64 1.91 4.07
C ALA A 11 9.89 1.59 3.22
N VAL A 12 10.29 0.32 3.14
CA VAL A 12 11.41 -0.11 2.29
C VAL A 12 11.03 0.05 0.83
N VAL A 13 11.92 0.65 0.02
CA VAL A 13 11.65 0.92 -1.40
C VAL A 13 11.69 -0.36 -2.24
N GLY A 14 10.76 -0.48 -3.19
CA GLY A 14 10.76 -1.54 -4.18
C GLY A 14 10.39 -2.92 -3.61
N ILE A 15 10.74 -3.98 -4.35
CA ILE A 15 10.40 -5.37 -3.97
C ILE A 15 11.14 -5.87 -2.73
N ALA A 16 12.24 -5.20 -2.35
CA ALA A 16 13.02 -5.56 -1.16
C ALA A 16 12.22 -5.46 0.14
N GLY A 17 11.09 -4.72 0.14
CA GLY A 17 10.17 -4.65 1.27
C GLY A 17 9.33 -5.90 1.48
N LEU A 18 9.15 -6.77 0.48
CA LEU A 18 8.22 -7.91 0.58
C LEU A 18 8.59 -8.92 1.68
N PRO A 19 9.86 -9.37 1.81
CA PRO A 19 10.25 -10.24 2.91
C PRO A 19 10.03 -9.62 4.29
N ALA A 20 10.23 -8.30 4.43
CA ALA A 20 10.02 -7.58 5.68
C ALA A 20 8.53 -7.53 6.05
N SER A 21 7.65 -7.30 5.07
CA SER A 21 6.19 -7.37 5.25
C SER A 21 5.76 -8.75 5.77
N LEU A 22 6.23 -9.83 5.12
CA LEU A 22 5.88 -11.19 5.51
C LEU A 22 6.40 -11.52 6.91
N ALA A 23 7.65 -11.19 7.23
CA ALA A 23 8.22 -11.43 8.55
C ALA A 23 7.44 -10.74 9.68
N ALA A 24 6.99 -9.49 9.45
CA ALA A 24 6.17 -8.75 10.41
C ALA A 24 4.81 -9.44 10.67
N ILE A 25 4.14 -9.85 9.58
CA ILE A 25 2.86 -10.55 9.62
C ILE A 25 2.99 -11.91 10.32
N GLU A 26 4.01 -12.70 9.96
CA GLU A 26 4.24 -14.04 10.50
C GLU A 26 4.59 -14.01 12.00
N SER A 27 5.22 -12.92 12.46
CA SER A 27 5.49 -12.66 13.87
C SER A 27 4.25 -12.17 14.65
N GLY A 28 3.14 -11.94 13.94
CA GLY A 28 1.84 -11.57 14.51
C GLY A 28 1.72 -10.09 14.87
N HIS A 29 2.46 -9.21 14.19
CA HIS A 29 2.34 -7.75 14.33
C HIS A 29 1.46 -7.18 13.22
N ASP A 30 0.70 -6.13 13.52
CA ASP A 30 -0.04 -5.40 12.50
C ASP A 30 0.94 -4.74 11.53
N LEU A 31 0.64 -4.77 10.23
CA LEU A 31 1.50 -4.21 9.20
C LEU A 31 0.94 -2.89 8.69
N ALA A 32 1.62 -1.79 8.98
CA ALA A 32 1.43 -0.51 8.29
C ALA A 32 2.30 -0.47 7.03
N LEU A 33 1.68 -0.43 5.86
CA LEU A 33 2.38 -0.60 4.58
C LEU A 33 2.40 0.69 3.75
N ALA A 34 3.58 1.29 3.63
CA ALA A 34 3.85 2.40 2.70
C ALA A 34 4.42 1.90 1.36
N ASN A 35 5.10 0.76 1.36
CA ASN A 35 5.66 0.14 0.17
C ASN A 35 4.59 -0.56 -0.68
N LYS A 36 4.07 0.15 -1.68
CA LYS A 36 3.07 -0.38 -2.63
C LYS A 36 3.60 -1.51 -3.50
N GLU A 37 4.90 -1.53 -3.80
CA GLU A 37 5.54 -2.53 -4.66
C GLU A 37 5.42 -3.95 -4.08
N SER A 38 5.42 -4.12 -2.76
CA SER A 38 5.13 -5.40 -2.11
C SER A 38 3.76 -5.97 -2.49
N LEU A 39 2.72 -5.14 -2.51
CA LEU A 39 1.37 -5.57 -2.89
C LEU A 39 1.23 -5.76 -4.39
N VAL A 40 1.89 -4.92 -5.19
CA VAL A 40 1.86 -5.05 -6.66
C VAL A 40 2.52 -6.35 -7.11
N THR A 41 3.65 -6.72 -6.50
CA THR A 41 4.44 -7.89 -6.91
C THR A 41 4.00 -9.19 -6.22
N GLY A 42 3.68 -9.13 -4.93
CA GLY A 42 3.40 -10.28 -4.08
C GLY A 42 2.07 -10.20 -3.34
N GLY A 43 1.09 -9.46 -3.87
CA GLY A 43 -0.15 -9.14 -3.16
C GLY A 43 -0.85 -10.33 -2.52
N HIS A 44 -0.99 -11.45 -3.23
CA HIS A 44 -1.60 -12.67 -2.70
C HIS A 44 -0.83 -13.23 -1.50
N LEU A 45 0.51 -13.23 -1.53
CA LEU A 45 1.35 -13.68 -0.41
C LEU A 45 1.09 -12.84 0.84
N VAL A 46 1.05 -11.51 0.68
CA VAL A 46 0.78 -10.58 1.78
C VAL A 46 -0.64 -10.77 2.31
N THR A 47 -1.65 -10.77 1.44
CA THR A 47 -3.05 -10.86 1.86
C THR A 47 -3.40 -12.22 2.48
N ASP A 48 -2.80 -13.30 2.00
CA ASP A 48 -3.02 -14.64 2.55
C ASP A 48 -2.31 -14.80 3.88
N ALA A 49 -1.10 -14.25 4.04
CA ALA A 49 -0.43 -14.20 5.33
C ALA A 49 -1.24 -13.38 6.34
N VAL A 50 -1.72 -12.18 5.98
CA VAL A 50 -2.57 -11.35 6.86
C VAL A 50 -3.78 -12.12 7.37
N LYS A 51 -4.48 -12.83 6.48
CA LYS A 51 -5.61 -13.70 6.86
C LYS A 51 -5.18 -14.87 7.74
N LYS A 52 -4.07 -15.54 7.40
CA LYS A 52 -3.56 -16.72 8.12
C LYS A 52 -3.15 -16.38 9.56
N TYR A 53 -2.48 -15.26 9.77
CA TYR A 53 -1.95 -14.85 11.06
C TYR A 53 -2.89 -13.93 11.84
N GLY A 54 -4.00 -13.49 11.25
CA GLY A 54 -5.04 -12.71 11.92
C GLY A 54 -4.60 -11.30 12.32
N VAL A 55 -3.61 -10.74 11.61
CA VAL A 55 -3.11 -9.37 11.82
C VAL A 55 -3.86 -8.39 10.91
N LYS A 56 -3.67 -7.09 11.13
CA LYS A 56 -4.21 -6.04 10.26
C LYS A 56 -3.20 -5.61 9.21
N LEU A 57 -3.71 -5.24 8.04
CA LEU A 57 -2.98 -4.52 7.01
C LEU A 57 -3.51 -3.09 6.93
N LEU A 58 -2.68 -2.12 7.30
CA LEU A 58 -3.02 -0.71 7.38
C LEU A 58 -2.34 0.05 6.23
N PRO A 59 -3.10 0.70 5.32
CA PRO A 59 -2.50 1.42 4.20
C PRO A 59 -1.89 2.75 4.67
N VAL A 60 -0.65 3.02 4.28
CA VAL A 60 0.05 4.29 4.56
C VAL A 60 0.16 5.17 3.30
N ASP A 61 0.14 4.57 2.12
CA ASP A 61 0.10 5.30 0.84
C ASP A 61 -1.13 6.23 0.80
N SER A 62 -0.95 7.46 0.31
CA SER A 62 -1.85 8.58 0.61
C SER A 62 -3.27 8.36 0.09
N GLU A 63 -3.40 7.87 -1.14
CA GLU A 63 -4.67 7.61 -1.78
C GLU A 63 -5.37 6.40 -1.14
N HIS A 64 -4.61 5.34 -0.85
CA HIS A 64 -5.13 4.14 -0.20
C HIS A 64 -5.58 4.43 1.24
N SER A 65 -4.84 5.28 1.95
CA SER A 65 -5.21 5.78 3.28
C SER A 65 -6.47 6.64 3.22
N ALA A 66 -6.62 7.51 2.22
CA ALA A 66 -7.84 8.30 2.03
C ALA A 66 -9.06 7.40 1.77
N ILE A 67 -8.92 6.40 0.91
CA ILE A 67 -9.97 5.39 0.67
C ILE A 67 -10.31 4.65 1.97
N PHE A 68 -9.29 4.20 2.71
CA PHE A 68 -9.49 3.50 3.98
C PHE A 68 -10.28 4.34 4.99
N GLN A 69 -9.94 5.62 5.14
CA GLN A 69 -10.64 6.56 6.01
C GLN A 69 -12.10 6.75 5.62
N CYS A 70 -12.40 6.84 4.32
CA CYS A 70 -13.78 6.95 3.82
C CYS A 70 -14.64 5.71 4.06
N LEU A 71 -14.03 4.55 4.34
CA LEU A 71 -14.72 3.26 4.49
C LEU A 71 -14.80 2.77 5.95
N GLN A 72 -14.44 3.60 6.94
CA GLN A 72 -14.40 3.17 8.35
C GLN A 72 -15.77 2.91 8.99
N ASP A 73 -16.86 3.45 8.44
CA ASP A 73 -18.18 3.17 8.95
C ASP A 73 -18.76 1.84 8.44
N GLN A 74 -19.74 1.33 9.18
CA GLN A 74 -20.39 0.03 8.97
C GLN A 74 -21.21 -0.09 7.65
N HIS A 75 -21.44 1.01 6.93
CA HIS A 75 -22.27 1.06 5.73
C HIS A 75 -21.49 1.40 4.46
N SER A 76 -20.45 2.23 4.52
CA SER A 76 -19.77 2.75 3.33
C SER A 76 -19.11 1.65 2.50
N ALA A 77 -18.43 0.70 3.13
CA ALA A 77 -17.83 -0.43 2.41
C ALA A 77 -18.86 -1.29 1.66
N LYS A 78 -20.08 -1.44 2.20
CA LYS A 78 -21.17 -2.24 1.59
C LYS A 78 -21.86 -1.52 0.42
N ARG A 79 -21.72 -0.21 0.33
CA ARG A 79 -22.32 0.64 -0.71
C ARG A 79 -21.27 1.22 -1.66
N LEU A 80 -20.06 0.66 -1.65
CA LEU A 80 -18.98 1.12 -2.52
C LEU A 80 -19.31 0.80 -3.98
N GLU A 81 -19.56 1.83 -4.78
CA GLU A 81 -19.83 1.68 -6.23
C GLU A 81 -18.61 2.04 -7.08
N LYS A 82 -17.78 2.97 -6.62
CA LYS A 82 -16.65 3.51 -7.37
C LYS A 82 -15.58 4.05 -6.44
N ILE A 83 -14.31 3.85 -6.82
CA ILE A 83 -13.16 4.51 -6.21
C ILE A 83 -12.66 5.59 -7.18
N LEU A 84 -12.45 6.80 -6.68
CA LEU A 84 -11.77 7.87 -7.40
C LEU A 84 -10.32 7.91 -6.94
N LEU A 85 -9.42 7.35 -7.76
CA LEU A 85 -7.99 7.37 -7.48
C LEU A 85 -7.37 8.64 -8.07
N THR A 86 -6.96 9.55 -7.20
CA THR A 86 -6.35 10.83 -7.61
C THR A 86 -4.89 10.64 -7.97
N ALA A 87 -4.39 11.50 -8.86
CA ALA A 87 -2.97 11.63 -9.15
C ALA A 87 -2.64 13.10 -9.37
N SER A 88 -1.45 13.54 -8.97
CA SER A 88 -0.99 14.93 -9.17
C SER A 88 -0.67 15.26 -10.63
N GLY A 89 -0.45 14.24 -11.47
CA GLY A 89 0.01 14.38 -12.85
C GLY A 89 1.54 14.41 -13.01
N GLY A 90 2.29 14.67 -11.93
CA GLY A 90 3.75 14.70 -11.94
C GLY A 90 4.36 15.88 -12.74
N PRO A 91 5.69 15.96 -12.82
CA PRO A 91 6.39 17.11 -13.42
C PRO A 91 6.21 17.24 -14.94
N PHE A 92 5.71 16.18 -15.61
CA PHE A 92 5.55 16.15 -17.05
C PHE A 92 4.09 16.31 -17.52
N PHE A 93 3.18 16.63 -16.61
CA PHE A 93 1.79 16.88 -16.97
C PHE A 93 1.67 18.05 -17.96
N GLY A 94 0.94 17.84 -19.06
CA GLY A 94 0.76 18.83 -20.12
C GLY A 94 1.86 18.85 -21.19
N MET A 95 2.91 18.04 -21.06
CA MET A 95 3.93 17.90 -22.12
C MET A 95 3.38 17.11 -23.32
N THR A 96 3.81 17.49 -24.53
CA THR A 96 3.58 16.69 -25.73
C THR A 96 4.48 15.45 -25.75
N THR A 97 4.16 14.50 -26.62
CA THR A 97 5.00 13.31 -26.81
C THR A 97 6.41 13.68 -27.27
N GLU A 98 6.59 14.69 -28.13
CA GLU A 98 7.93 15.14 -28.53
C GLU A 98 8.71 15.73 -27.35
N GLN A 99 8.06 16.53 -26.50
CA GLN A 99 8.70 17.15 -25.33
C GLN A 99 9.13 16.10 -24.30
N LEU A 100 8.35 15.03 -24.14
CA LEU A 100 8.65 13.91 -23.25
C LEU A 100 9.87 13.09 -23.68
N ARG A 101 10.09 12.89 -25.00
CA ARG A 101 11.17 12.01 -25.52
C ARG A 101 12.57 12.43 -25.07
N GLY A 102 12.79 13.71 -24.79
CA GLY A 102 14.09 14.23 -24.34
C GLY A 102 14.25 14.32 -22.82
N GLN A 103 13.23 13.92 -22.05
CA GLN A 103 13.30 14.02 -20.60
C GLN A 103 13.97 12.77 -20.01
N ASN A 104 14.91 12.99 -19.10
CA ASN A 104 15.39 11.94 -18.22
C ASN A 104 14.46 11.88 -17.00
N GLN A 105 14.05 10.67 -16.61
CA GLN A 105 13.52 10.49 -15.26
C GLN A 105 14.68 10.75 -14.29
N VAL A 106 14.53 11.77 -13.45
CA VAL A 106 15.43 12.03 -12.32
C VAL A 106 15.19 10.98 -11.25
#